data_AF-A0A0Q4QL72-F1
#
_entry.id   AF-A0A0Q4QL72-F1
#
_cell.length_a   1.000
_cell.length_b   1.000
_cell.length_c   1.000
_cell.angle_alpha   90.00
_cell.angle_beta   90.00
_cell.angle_gamma   90.00
#
_symmetry.space_group_name_H-M   'P 1'
#
loop_
_entity.id
_entity.type
_entity.pdbx_description
1 polymer ?
#
loop_
_entity_poly.entity_id
_entity_poly.type
_entity_poly.pdbx_seq_one_letter_code
_entity_poly.pdbx_strand_id
1 'polypeptide(L)'
;MHDRPEMLLPKTIRSIASRNDSEWGWRPDAIPQVVDAAEQAGLLNIGGQLQFRMPGATCECYWVEVDAVAQEPRGLRWTERVARAATVARQQFADIGNRYDFLSEGRDAFPAAFQAYEASASNLGDCLWFIWYVEADRPRPTSVRAYLG
;
A
#
# COMPACT_ATOMS: atom_id res chain seq x y z
N MET A 1 -1.62 21.66 -6.39
CA MET A 1 -1.12 20.52 -5.61
C MET A 1 -2.07 19.37 -5.93
N HIS A 2 -1.62 18.31 -6.60
CA HIS A 2 -2.49 17.15 -6.77
C HIS A 2 -2.67 16.51 -5.39
N ASP A 3 -3.90 16.49 -4.88
CA ASP A 3 -4.24 15.88 -3.59
C ASP A 3 -3.88 14.39 -3.64
N ARG A 4 -2.82 14.03 -2.94
CA ARG A 4 -2.41 12.65 -2.71
C ARG A 4 -3.38 12.05 -1.68
N PRO A 5 -4.17 11.02 -2.00
CA PRO A 5 -5.14 10.43 -1.06
C PRO A 5 -4.52 10.06 0.30
N GLU A 6 -3.25 9.65 0.31
CA GLU A 6 -2.50 9.31 1.52
C GLU A 6 -2.38 10.49 2.49
N MET A 7 -2.50 11.74 2.02
CA MET A 7 -2.49 12.93 2.88
C MET A 7 -3.74 13.05 3.76
N LEU A 8 -4.82 12.35 3.43
CA LEU A 8 -6.05 12.26 4.21
C LEU A 8 -5.93 11.24 5.35
N LEU A 9 -4.87 10.41 5.36
CA LEU A 9 -4.60 9.53 6.50
C LEU A 9 -4.27 10.34 7.77
N PRO A 10 -4.63 9.83 8.96
CA PRO A 10 -4.26 10.44 10.23
C PRO A 10 -2.77 10.74 10.31
N LYS A 11 -2.41 11.87 10.95
CA LYS A 11 -1.00 12.29 11.09
C LYS A 11 -0.14 11.21 11.76
N THR A 12 -0.71 10.45 12.71
CA THR A 12 -0.05 9.33 13.39
C THR A 12 0.43 8.28 12.38
N ILE A 13 -0.45 7.83 11.47
CA ILE A 13 -0.12 6.87 10.41
C ILE A 13 0.87 7.45 9.41
N ARG A 14 0.68 8.71 9.00
CA ARG A 14 1.57 9.36 8.03
C ARG A 14 2.98 9.57 8.57
N SER A 15 3.13 9.83 9.87
CA SER A 15 4.42 10.14 10.49
C SER A 15 5.38 8.95 10.55
N ILE A 16 4.85 7.73 10.51
CA ILE A 16 5.64 6.48 10.53
C ILE A 16 5.88 5.92 9.13
N ALA A 17 5.38 6.58 8.09
CA ALA A 17 5.57 6.16 6.71
C ALA A 17 6.96 6.53 6.20
N SER A 18 7.58 5.62 5.44
CA SER A 18 8.70 5.93 4.55
C SER A 18 8.18 6.42 3.21
N ARG A 19 8.65 7.60 2.79
CA ARG A 19 8.25 8.24 1.53
C ARG A 19 9.42 8.22 0.57
N ASN A 20 9.20 7.67 -0.62
CA ASN A 20 10.12 7.80 -1.74
C ASN A 20 9.31 8.24 -2.97
N ASP A 21 9.73 9.34 -3.61
CA ASP A 21 9.03 9.96 -4.76
C ASP A 21 7.50 10.13 -4.56
N SER A 22 6.73 9.20 -5.14
CA SER A 22 5.27 9.13 -5.13
C SER A 22 4.70 8.08 -4.18
N GLU A 23 5.52 7.17 -3.66
CA GLU A 23 5.07 6.00 -2.90
C GLU A 23 5.15 6.21 -1.38
N TRP A 24 4.17 5.64 -0.69
CA TRP A 24 4.13 5.56 0.76
C TRP A 24 4.27 4.11 1.19
N GLY A 25 5.32 3.84 1.97
CA GLY A 25 5.60 2.53 2.53
C GLY A 25 5.51 2.55 4.04
N TRP A 26 5.01 1.47 4.62
CA TRP A 26 5.02 1.24 6.06
C TRP A 26 5.76 -0.05 6.38
N ARG A 27 6.17 -0.21 7.62
CA ARG A 27 6.65 -1.51 8.09
C ARG A 27 5.48 -2.52 8.01
N PRO A 28 5.73 -3.80 7.68
CA PRO A 28 4.65 -4.77 7.52
C PRO A 28 3.73 -4.91 8.75
N ASP A 29 4.28 -4.81 9.95
CA ASP A 29 3.54 -4.84 11.22
C ASP A 29 2.58 -3.65 11.40
N ALA A 30 2.83 -2.53 10.73
CA ALA A 30 1.98 -1.35 10.75
C ALA A 30 0.85 -1.38 9.70
N ILE A 31 0.91 -2.27 8.69
CA ILE A 31 -0.09 -2.31 7.61
C ILE A 31 -1.52 -2.53 8.11
N PRO A 32 -1.81 -3.42 9.09
CA PRO A 32 -3.17 -3.53 9.63
C PRO A 32 -3.73 -2.19 10.13
N GLN A 33 -2.89 -1.37 10.79
CA GLN A 33 -3.29 -0.05 11.27
C GLN A 33 -3.50 0.96 10.13
N VAL A 34 -2.74 0.83 9.03
CA VAL A 34 -2.90 1.66 7.83
C VAL A 34 -4.24 1.35 7.16
N VAL A 35 -4.59 0.07 7.04
CA VAL A 35 -5.89 -0.38 6.48
C VAL A 35 -7.06 0.16 7.30
N ASP A 36 -6.98 0.02 8.63
CA ASP A 36 -8.00 0.51 9.56
C ASP A 36 -8.16 2.04 9.46
N ALA A 37 -7.04 2.77 9.42
CA ALA A 37 -7.06 4.22 9.33
C ALA A 37 -7.58 4.73 7.98
N ALA A 38 -7.28 4.02 6.89
CA ALA A 38 -7.82 4.33 5.56
C ALA A 38 -9.34 4.15 5.54
N GLU A 39 -9.85 3.03 6.08
CA GLU A 39 -11.30 2.78 6.18
C GLU A 39 -12.00 3.86 7.00
N GLN A 40 -11.46 4.20 8.17
CA GLN A 40 -12.00 5.26 9.04
C GLN A 40 -11.99 6.64 8.39
N ALA A 41 -11.02 6.90 7.51
CA ALA A 41 -10.93 8.13 6.72
C ALA A 41 -11.83 8.11 5.47
N GLY A 42 -12.58 7.03 5.21
CA GLY A 42 -13.41 6.88 4.02
C GLY A 42 -12.60 6.69 2.74
N LEU A 43 -11.35 6.23 2.86
CA LEU A 43 -10.46 5.96 1.73
C LEU A 43 -10.58 4.49 1.31
N LEU A 44 -10.60 4.26 0.01
CA LEU A 44 -10.61 2.92 -0.55
C LEU A 44 -9.20 2.34 -0.42
N ASN A 45 -9.07 1.22 0.30
CA ASN A 45 -7.85 0.43 0.32
C ASN A 45 -7.69 -0.28 -1.03
N ILE A 46 -6.73 0.15 -1.87
CA ILE A 46 -6.46 -0.53 -3.15
C ILE A 46 -5.64 -1.79 -2.90
N GLY A 47 -4.66 -1.70 -2.01
CA GLY A 47 -3.70 -2.76 -1.73
C GLY A 47 -2.27 -2.25 -1.91
N GLY A 48 -1.34 -3.15 -2.22
CA GLY A 48 0.04 -2.79 -2.49
C GLY A 48 0.98 -3.98 -2.37
N GLN A 49 2.28 -3.71 -2.26
CA GLN A 49 3.30 -4.73 -2.50
C GLN A 49 4.50 -4.60 -1.55
N LEU A 50 5.16 -5.73 -1.31
CA LEU A 50 6.41 -5.80 -0.56
C LEU A 50 7.56 -5.17 -1.38
N GLN A 51 8.35 -4.33 -0.72
CA GLN A 51 9.56 -3.73 -1.27
C GLN A 51 10.71 -3.74 -0.27
N PHE A 52 11.92 -3.96 -0.78
CA PHE A 52 13.16 -3.68 -0.06
C PHE A 52 13.81 -2.42 -0.61
N ARG A 53 13.91 -1.39 0.22
CA ARG A 53 14.52 -0.10 -0.13
C ARG A 53 15.94 -0.05 0.42
N MET A 54 16.90 -0.43 -0.41
CA MET A 54 18.33 -0.48 -0.07
C MET A 54 19.07 0.72 -0.71
N PRO A 55 20.27 1.07 -0.21
CA PRO A 55 21.09 2.10 -0.83
C PRO A 55 21.38 1.77 -2.30
N GLY A 56 20.86 2.60 -3.23
CA GLY A 56 21.06 2.45 -4.66
C GLY A 56 20.21 1.38 -5.35
N ALA A 57 19.28 0.73 -4.64
CA ALA A 57 18.39 -0.27 -5.22
C ALA A 57 17.03 -0.33 -4.50
N THR A 58 15.96 -0.37 -5.29
CA THR A 58 14.64 -0.79 -4.82
C THR A 58 14.38 -2.17 -5.39
N CYS A 59 14.16 -3.16 -4.51
CA CYS A 59 13.80 -4.50 -4.91
C CYS A 59 12.30 -4.71 -4.67
N GLU A 60 11.55 -4.94 -5.74
CA GLU A 60 10.10 -5.03 -5.70
C GLU A 60 9.65 -6.49 -5.81
N CYS A 61 9.03 -7.02 -4.74
CA CYS A 61 8.51 -8.38 -4.71
C CYS A 61 7.08 -8.42 -5.25
N TYR A 62 6.90 -8.34 -6.58
CA TYR A 62 5.58 -8.27 -7.22
C TYR A 62 4.65 -9.45 -6.94
N TRP A 63 5.16 -10.57 -6.42
CA TRP A 63 4.35 -11.75 -6.06
C TRP A 63 3.90 -11.73 -4.59
N VAL A 64 4.42 -10.84 -3.76
CA VAL A 64 3.98 -10.61 -2.38
C VAL A 64 3.19 -9.31 -2.36
N GLU A 65 1.93 -9.41 -2.77
CA GLU A 65 1.04 -8.28 -2.95
C GLU A 65 -0.34 -8.52 -2.33
N VAL A 66 -1.04 -7.41 -2.10
CA VAL A 66 -2.47 -7.35 -1.79
C VAL A 66 -3.14 -6.58 -2.91
N ASP A 67 -4.19 -7.13 -3.49
CA ASP A 67 -5.10 -6.43 -4.39
C ASP A 67 -6.53 -6.59 -3.86
N ALA A 68 -6.96 -5.58 -3.11
CA ALA A 68 -8.25 -5.58 -2.43
C ALA A 68 -9.42 -5.26 -3.36
N VAL A 69 -9.14 -4.83 -4.61
CA VAL A 69 -10.13 -4.37 -5.58
C VAL A 69 -10.24 -5.27 -6.82
N ALA A 70 -9.33 -6.24 -7.01
CA ALA A 70 -9.32 -7.19 -8.12
C ALA A 70 -10.68 -7.84 -8.42
N GLN A 71 -11.45 -8.17 -7.37
CA GLN A 71 -12.73 -8.87 -7.46
C GLN A 71 -13.88 -8.01 -6.92
N GLU A 72 -13.79 -6.68 -7.10
CA GLU A 72 -14.84 -5.78 -6.66
C GLU A 72 -16.14 -5.97 -7.49
N PRO A 73 -17.28 -6.21 -6.83
CA PRO A 73 -18.56 -6.24 -7.51
C PRO A 73 -18.92 -4.87 -8.11
N ARG A 74 -19.53 -4.88 -9.29
CA ARG A 74 -20.00 -3.65 -9.92
C ARG A 74 -21.19 -3.06 -9.15
N GLY A 75 -21.30 -1.73 -9.17
CA GLY A 75 -22.48 -1.00 -8.69
C GLY A 75 -22.50 -0.70 -7.20
N LEU A 76 -21.43 -1.01 -6.45
CA LEU A 76 -21.30 -0.62 -5.05
C LEU A 76 -21.18 0.91 -4.91
N ARG A 77 -21.83 1.45 -3.87
CA ARG A 77 -21.63 2.83 -3.42
C ARG A 77 -20.24 2.97 -2.82
N TRP A 78 -19.68 4.18 -2.83
CA TRP A 78 -18.33 4.43 -2.31
C TRP A 78 -18.10 3.86 -0.91
N THR A 79 -19.02 4.09 0.03
CA THR A 79 -18.93 3.58 1.40
C THR A 79 -18.93 2.05 1.48
N GLU A 80 -19.67 1.37 0.59
CA GLU A 80 -19.68 -0.09 0.49
C GLU A 80 -18.36 -0.63 -0.08
N ARG A 81 -17.79 0.08 -1.06
CA ARG A 81 -16.47 -0.22 -1.62
C ARG A 81 -15.39 -0.12 -0.54
N VAL A 82 -15.36 0.97 0.21
CA VAL A 82 -14.41 1.22 1.30
C VAL A 82 -14.44 0.09 2.34
N ALA A 83 -15.63 -0.24 2.88
CA ALA A 83 -15.77 -1.27 3.91
C ALA A 83 -15.40 -2.67 3.38
N ARG A 84 -15.80 -2.98 2.14
CA ARG A 84 -15.46 -4.25 1.49
C ARG A 84 -13.95 -4.37 1.28
N ALA A 85 -13.34 -3.37 0.67
CA ALA A 85 -11.92 -3.39 0.36
C ALA A 85 -11.07 -3.47 1.63
N ALA A 86 -11.45 -2.79 2.71
CA ALA A 86 -10.78 -2.94 4.00
C ALA A 86 -10.85 -4.38 4.54
N THR A 87 -12.01 -5.05 4.41
CA THR A 87 -12.17 -6.45 4.79
C THR A 87 -11.27 -7.38 3.97
N VAL A 88 -11.28 -7.22 2.64
CA VAL A 88 -10.45 -8.03 1.73
C VAL A 88 -8.95 -7.77 1.98
N ALA A 89 -8.56 -6.51 2.15
CA ALA A 89 -7.19 -6.10 2.43
C ALA A 89 -6.64 -6.77 3.70
N ARG A 90 -7.39 -6.74 4.81
CA ARG A 90 -7.00 -7.41 6.06
C ARG A 90 -6.81 -8.91 5.86
N GLN A 91 -7.76 -9.54 5.17
CA GLN A 91 -7.71 -10.98 4.92
C GLN A 91 -6.49 -11.35 4.07
N GLN A 92 -6.32 -10.70 2.91
CA GLN A 92 -5.18 -10.97 2.03
C GLN A 92 -3.85 -10.65 2.71
N PHE A 93 -3.76 -9.56 3.48
CA PHE A 93 -2.53 -9.21 4.18
C PHE A 93 -2.17 -10.26 5.26
N ALA A 94 -3.17 -10.76 6.00
CA ALA A 94 -2.97 -11.86 6.92
C ALA A 94 -2.55 -13.16 6.19
N ASP A 95 -3.16 -13.45 5.05
CA ASP A 95 -2.83 -14.63 4.24
C ASP A 95 -1.38 -14.58 3.73
N ILE A 96 -0.91 -13.44 3.22
CA ILE A 96 0.49 -13.31 2.79
C ILE A 96 1.47 -13.38 3.98
N GLY A 97 1.10 -12.84 5.15
CA GLY A 97 1.92 -12.93 6.36
C GLY A 97 2.04 -14.34 6.91
N ASN A 98 1.05 -15.21 6.64
CA ASN A 98 1.09 -16.64 6.99
C ASN A 98 1.80 -17.47 5.93
N ARG A 99 1.81 -17.02 4.67
CA ARG A 99 2.35 -17.75 3.53
C ARG A 99 3.83 -17.52 3.31
N TYR A 100 4.31 -16.30 3.54
CA TYR A 100 5.65 -15.87 3.15
C TYR A 100 6.47 -15.46 4.36
N ASP A 101 7.75 -15.84 4.35
CA ASP A 101 8.77 -15.14 5.11
C ASP A 101 9.32 -14.01 4.22
N PHE A 102 8.89 -12.78 4.47
CA PHE A 102 9.22 -11.64 3.63
C PHE A 102 10.74 -11.46 3.42
N LEU A 103 11.55 -11.66 4.46
CA LEU A 103 13.01 -11.50 4.32
C LEU A 103 13.61 -12.58 3.42
N SER A 104 13.12 -13.81 3.53
CA SER A 104 13.55 -14.91 2.67
C SER A 104 13.14 -14.69 1.22
N GLU A 105 11.90 -14.23 0.97
CA GLU A 105 11.44 -13.87 -0.39
C GLU A 105 12.33 -12.81 -1.06
N GLY A 106 12.72 -11.79 -0.30
CA GLY A 106 13.64 -10.76 -0.79
C GLY A 106 15.04 -11.30 -1.05
N ARG A 107 15.60 -12.07 -0.11
CA ARG A 107 16.95 -12.62 -0.22
C ARG A 107 17.09 -13.56 -1.41
N ASP A 108 16.09 -14.41 -1.63
CA ASP A 108 16.09 -15.40 -2.72
C ASP A 108 15.95 -14.73 -4.09
N ALA A 109 15.11 -13.71 -4.20
CA ALA A 109 14.89 -13.01 -5.46
C ALA A 109 16.00 -12.00 -5.80
N PHE A 110 16.66 -11.41 -4.80
CA PHE A 110 17.64 -10.33 -4.98
C PHE A 110 18.96 -10.59 -4.24
N PRO A 111 19.64 -11.72 -4.47
CA PRO A 111 20.76 -12.18 -3.64
C PRO A 111 21.94 -11.19 -3.61
N ALA A 112 22.26 -10.55 -4.74
CA ALA A 112 23.37 -9.60 -4.81
C ALA A 112 23.12 -8.32 -3.99
N ALA A 113 21.89 -7.81 -3.99
CA ALA A 113 21.52 -6.62 -3.22
C ALA A 113 21.52 -6.91 -1.71
N PHE A 114 20.97 -8.06 -1.31
CA PHE A 114 20.98 -8.51 0.08
C PHE A 114 22.39 -8.75 0.60
N GLN A 115 23.24 -9.42 -0.17
CA GLN A 115 24.64 -9.65 0.21
C GLN A 115 25.39 -8.33 0.43
N ALA A 116 25.21 -7.35 -0.47
CA ALA A 116 25.84 -6.04 -0.33
C ALA A 116 25.32 -5.28 0.90
N TYR A 117 24.01 -5.36 1.19
CA TYR A 117 23.41 -4.71 2.34
C TYR A 117 23.84 -5.33 3.67
N GLU A 118 23.84 -6.66 3.78
CA GLU A 118 24.27 -7.39 4.98
C GLU A 118 25.76 -7.16 5.29
N ALA A 119 26.61 -7.06 4.26
CA ALA A 119 28.03 -6.76 4.41
C ALA A 119 28.29 -5.37 5.04
N SER A 120 27.31 -4.44 4.99
CA SER A 120 27.39 -3.13 5.62
C SER A 120 27.04 -3.13 7.13
N ALA A 121 26.80 -4.30 7.73
CA ALA A 121 26.29 -4.48 9.09
C ALA A 121 24.93 -3.79 9.37
N SER A 122 24.15 -3.54 8.32
CA SER A 122 22.81 -2.96 8.43
C SER A 122 21.76 -4.03 8.80
N ASN A 123 20.73 -3.64 9.55
CA ASN A 123 19.62 -4.53 9.88
C ASN A 123 18.65 -4.63 8.69
N LEU A 124 18.38 -5.84 8.19
CA LEU A 124 17.45 -6.04 7.06
C LEU A 124 16.02 -5.54 7.35
N GLY A 125 15.62 -5.50 8.61
CA GLY A 125 14.36 -4.88 9.01
C GLY A 125 14.29 -3.41 8.63
N ASP A 126 15.43 -2.73 8.47
CA ASP A 126 15.47 -1.30 8.16
C ASP A 126 15.14 -0.98 6.70
N CYS A 127 15.37 -1.92 5.78
CA CYS A 127 15.05 -1.78 4.36
C CYS A 127 13.71 -2.43 3.96
N LEU A 128 13.05 -3.16 4.87
CA LEU A 128 11.78 -3.86 4.63
C LEU A 128 10.58 -2.91 4.72
N TRP A 129 9.87 -2.72 3.60
CA TRP A 129 8.68 -1.88 3.51
C TRP A 129 7.56 -2.60 2.77
N PHE A 130 6.32 -2.27 3.09
CA PHE A 130 5.15 -2.64 2.31
C PHE A 130 4.49 -1.37 1.82
N ILE A 131 4.44 -1.20 0.50
CA ILE A 131 3.83 -0.03 -0.12
C ILE A 131 2.32 -0.20 -0.06
N TRP A 132 1.61 0.88 0.22
CA TRP A 132 0.17 0.83 0.33
C TRP A 132 -0.48 1.99 -0.40
N TYR A 133 -1.42 1.66 -1.28
CA TYR A 133 -2.15 2.60 -2.11
C TYR A 133 -3.58 2.75 -1.61
N VAL A 134 -4.02 4.01 -1.57
CA VAL A 134 -5.39 4.36 -1.21
C VAL A 134 -5.99 5.31 -2.24
N GLU A 135 -7.30 5.25 -2.42
CA GLU A 135 -8.04 6.15 -3.30
C GLU A 135 -9.07 6.95 -2.47
N ALA A 136 -9.25 8.22 -2.82
CA ALA A 136 -10.28 9.07 -2.22
C ALA A 136 -11.48 9.19 -3.17
N ASP A 137 -12.68 9.38 -2.62
CA ASP A 137 -13.88 9.63 -3.41
C ASP A 137 -13.70 10.95 -4.19
N ARG A 138 -13.38 10.83 -5.48
CA ARG A 138 -13.33 12.01 -6.34
C ARG A 138 -14.72 12.24 -6.91
N PRO A 139 -15.34 13.40 -6.68
CA PRO A 139 -16.58 13.73 -7.36
C PRO A 139 -16.32 13.65 -8.87
N ARG A 140 -17.16 12.90 -9.59
CA ARG A 140 -17.14 12.93 -11.05
C ARG A 140 -17.31 14.40 -11.47
N PRO A 141 -16.47 14.93 -12.39
CA PRO A 141 -16.68 16.26 -12.89
C PRO A 141 -18.09 16.30 -13.50
N THR A 142 -18.95 17.13 -12.93
CA THR A 142 -20.30 17.37 -13.45
C THR A 142 -20.11 17.94 -14.84
N SER A 143 -20.38 17.15 -15.88
CA SER A 143 -20.44 17.66 -17.24
C SER A 143 -21.67 18.55 -17.35
N VAL A 144 -21.52 19.81 -16.94
CA VAL A 144 -22.49 20.86 -17.24
C VAL A 144 -22.10 21.44 -18.59
N ARG A 145 -22.87 21.08 -19.63
CA ARG A 145 -23.28 22.00 -20.70
C ARG A 145 -24.42 21.36 -21.49
N ALA A 146 -25.63 21.55 -20.97
CA ALA A 146 -26.79 21.71 -21.84
C ALA A 146 -26.57 23.00 -22.62
N TYR A 147 -26.20 22.90 -23.90
CA TYR A 147 -26.47 23.97 -24.85
C TYR A 147 -27.80 23.63 -25.51
N LEU A 148 -28.85 24.27 -24.99
CA LEU A 148 -30.00 24.64 -25.81
C LEU A 148 -29.64 25.98 -26.45
N GLY A 149 -29.56 25.99 -27.77
CA GLY A 149 -29.44 27.14 -28.65
C GLY A 149 -29.95 26.73 -30.01
#